data_AF-R7XDZ3-F1
#
_entry.id   AF-R7XDZ3-F1
#
_cell.length_a   1.000
_cell.length_b   1.000
_cell.length_c   1.000
_cell.angle_alpha   90.00
_cell.angle_beta   90.00
_cell.angle_gamma   90.00
#
_symmetry.space_group_name_H-M   'P 1'
#
loop_
_entity.id
_entity.type
_entity.pdbx_description
1 polymer ?
#
loop_
_entity_poly.entity_id
_entity_poly.type
_entity_poly.pdbx_seq_one_letter_code
_entity_poly.pdbx_strand_id
1 'polypeptide(L)'
;MGGLVARACSQLEGMAEKIAGIVHGVMPAIGAPVAYRRCKVGMRDEDYAASLVIGQTGLEVTAVFAQAPGALELLPTQQYDSSWLRVKDLAGNDLLPPHPDPYDGIYAVRDRWWGLIKEEWLAPEGGEALGWKDAVQYISRAKDFHVSIADKYHAFTYGFHAADPKQKSFEHVIWQLKKGISPEGEAQLPNPSDVMQISPQQVRMDGTNPEYVGGENVVQVVRSGMGPSVVQYDTSHYELHASRQDGGGDGTVPVSSGRAPATAANVRQWFALKGFAHEPAYKNEMAQFVTLYSIVKLTAQARTPPGNLIWPPN
;
A
#
# COMPACT_ATOMS: atom_id res chain seq x y z
N MET A 1 1.78 -6.59 -9.62
CA MET A 1 1.00 -7.63 -8.89
C MET A 1 0.82 -8.95 -9.63
N GLY A 2 1.01 -9.06 -10.97
CA GLY A 2 0.83 -10.34 -11.70
C GLY A 2 1.66 -11.53 -11.16
N GLY A 3 2.74 -11.29 -10.41
CA GLY A 3 3.44 -12.35 -9.69
C GLY A 3 2.60 -13.06 -8.62
N LEU A 4 1.66 -12.36 -7.96
CA LEU A 4 0.72 -12.98 -7.01
C LEU A 4 -0.24 -13.92 -7.73
N VAL A 5 -0.75 -13.50 -8.89
CA VAL A 5 -1.59 -14.32 -9.77
C VAL A 5 -0.83 -15.56 -10.25
N ALA A 6 0.43 -15.41 -10.65
CA ALA A 6 1.26 -16.53 -11.09
C ALA A 6 1.53 -17.52 -9.94
N ARG A 7 1.76 -17.04 -8.71
CA ARG A 7 1.86 -17.88 -7.51
C ARG A 7 0.56 -18.65 -7.30
N ALA A 8 -0.58 -17.97 -7.26
CA ALA A 8 -1.88 -18.62 -7.08
C ALA A 8 -2.17 -19.68 -8.16
N CYS A 9 -1.95 -19.34 -9.43
CA CYS A 9 -2.13 -20.25 -10.55
C CYS A 9 -1.28 -21.52 -10.41
N SER A 10 -0.02 -21.39 -9.97
CA SER A 10 0.86 -22.54 -9.76
C SER A 10 0.41 -23.48 -8.63
N GLN A 11 -0.49 -23.04 -7.75
CA GLN A 11 -1.03 -23.84 -6.67
C GLN A 11 -2.37 -24.52 -7.03
N LEU A 12 -2.93 -24.23 -8.21
CA LEU A 12 -4.12 -24.93 -8.70
C LEU A 12 -3.74 -26.37 -9.11
N GLU A 13 -4.69 -27.29 -8.92
CA GLU A 13 -4.49 -28.71 -9.22
C GLU A 13 -4.03 -28.92 -10.68
N GLY A 14 -2.90 -29.62 -10.86
CA GLY A 14 -2.32 -29.94 -12.16
C GLY A 14 -1.71 -28.77 -12.93
N MET A 15 -1.68 -27.55 -12.36
CA MET A 15 -1.12 -26.38 -13.03
C MET A 15 0.39 -26.25 -12.83
N ALA A 16 0.94 -26.71 -11.70
CA ALA A 16 2.38 -26.71 -11.47
C ALA A 16 3.12 -27.48 -12.57
N GLU A 17 2.61 -28.63 -13.00
CA GLU A 17 3.20 -29.48 -14.03
C GLU A 17 3.09 -28.88 -15.43
N LYS A 18 2.15 -27.96 -15.65
CA LYS A 18 1.97 -27.24 -16.91
C LYS A 18 2.84 -25.98 -17.02
N ILE A 19 3.48 -25.58 -15.92
CA ILE A 19 4.34 -24.40 -15.85
C ILE A 19 5.79 -24.87 -15.85
N ALA A 20 6.57 -24.53 -16.89
CA ALA A 20 8.00 -24.87 -16.92
C ALA A 20 8.78 -24.12 -15.83
N GLY A 21 8.35 -22.92 -15.49
CA GLY A 21 8.93 -22.06 -14.46
C GLY A 21 8.28 -20.68 -14.44
N ILE A 22 8.64 -19.86 -13.45
CA ILE A 22 8.09 -18.51 -13.29
C ILE A 22 9.23 -17.52 -13.10
N VAL A 23 9.19 -16.41 -13.83
CA VAL A 23 10.07 -15.25 -13.63
C VAL A 23 9.23 -14.10 -13.10
N HIS A 24 9.51 -13.65 -11.88
CA HIS A 24 8.84 -12.50 -11.27
C HIS A 24 9.67 -11.22 -11.44
N GLY A 25 9.02 -10.12 -11.83
CA GLY A 25 9.59 -8.78 -11.77
C GLY A 25 8.79 -7.91 -10.82
N VAL A 26 9.49 -7.21 -9.91
CA VAL A 26 8.92 -6.18 -9.01
C VAL A 26 7.62 -6.61 -8.32
N MET A 27 7.56 -7.86 -7.85
CA MET A 27 6.37 -8.38 -7.19
C MET A 27 6.28 -7.82 -5.75
N PRO A 28 5.15 -7.22 -5.33
CA PRO A 28 4.88 -6.92 -3.92
C PRO A 28 4.56 -8.22 -3.17
N ALA A 29 5.57 -9.04 -2.90
CA ALA A 29 5.39 -10.42 -2.48
C ALA A 29 4.60 -10.59 -1.17
N ILE A 30 4.70 -9.60 -0.29
CA ILE A 30 4.05 -9.54 1.02
C ILE A 30 3.33 -8.17 1.23
N GLY A 31 2.89 -7.55 0.13
CA GLY A 31 2.13 -6.30 0.13
C GLY A 31 2.99 -5.03 0.11
N ALA A 32 2.35 -3.86 0.14
CA ALA A 32 3.00 -2.55 0.09
C ALA A 32 2.23 -1.53 0.96
N PRO A 33 2.86 -0.93 1.99
CA PRO A 33 2.21 0.04 2.89
C PRO A 33 1.59 1.26 2.19
N VAL A 34 2.11 1.63 1.00
CA VAL A 34 1.55 2.71 0.18
C VAL A 34 0.06 2.52 -0.13
N ALA A 35 -0.42 1.28 -0.22
CA ALA A 35 -1.84 1.00 -0.45
C ALA A 35 -2.73 1.54 0.67
N TYR A 36 -2.33 1.35 1.93
CA TYR A 36 -3.02 1.94 3.08
C TYR A 36 -2.99 3.47 3.00
N ARG A 37 -1.81 4.06 2.75
CA ARG A 37 -1.65 5.51 2.69
C ARG A 37 -2.57 6.16 1.66
N ARG A 38 -2.65 5.57 0.47
CA ARG A 38 -3.50 6.06 -0.62
C ARG A 38 -4.99 6.00 -0.28
N CYS A 39 -5.43 4.96 0.44
CA CYS A 39 -6.81 4.91 0.95
C CYS A 39 -7.08 6.06 1.92
N LYS A 40 -6.10 6.47 2.74
CA LYS A 40 -6.26 7.55 3.71
C LYS A 40 -6.19 8.94 3.11
N VAL A 41 -5.17 9.23 2.31
CA VAL A 41 -4.85 10.61 1.90
C VAL A 41 -4.72 10.80 0.38
N GLY A 42 -5.07 9.79 -0.40
CA GLY A 42 -4.97 9.82 -1.86
C GLY A 42 -3.53 9.85 -2.36
N MET A 43 -3.36 10.22 -3.63
CA MET A 43 -2.06 10.27 -4.30
C MET A 43 -1.58 11.68 -4.63
N ARG A 44 -2.36 12.74 -4.34
CA ARG A 44 -2.04 14.11 -4.76
C ARG A 44 -0.67 14.56 -4.29
N ASP A 45 -0.30 14.19 -3.06
CA ASP A 45 1.00 14.55 -2.49
C ASP A 45 2.12 13.57 -2.87
N GLU A 46 1.81 12.36 -3.35
CA GLU A 46 2.77 11.36 -3.84
C GLU A 46 3.23 11.66 -5.27
N ASP A 47 2.29 11.76 -6.20
CA ASP A 47 2.50 11.99 -7.63
C ASP A 47 1.23 12.63 -8.24
N TYR A 48 1.33 13.91 -8.60
CA TYR A 48 0.21 14.67 -9.16
C TYR A 48 -0.34 14.05 -10.45
N ALA A 49 0.51 13.59 -11.36
CA ALA A 49 0.08 13.06 -12.66
C ALA A 49 -0.66 11.72 -12.48
N ALA A 50 -0.11 10.82 -11.66
CA ALA A 50 -0.77 9.56 -11.35
C ALA A 50 -2.07 9.77 -10.56
N SER A 51 -2.13 10.79 -9.70
CA SER A 51 -3.32 11.11 -8.89
C SER A 51 -4.56 11.45 -9.72
N LEU A 52 -4.38 12.00 -10.93
CA LEU A 52 -5.50 12.32 -11.83
C LEU A 52 -6.23 11.07 -12.36
N VAL A 53 -5.61 9.89 -12.24
CA VAL A 53 -6.17 8.62 -12.73
C VAL A 53 -6.64 7.74 -11.57
N ILE A 54 -5.84 7.64 -10.50
CA ILE A 54 -6.08 6.69 -9.40
C ILE A 54 -6.92 7.30 -8.28
N GLY A 55 -6.81 8.62 -8.06
CA GLY A 55 -7.51 9.34 -6.99
C GLY A 55 -6.59 10.35 -6.29
N GLN A 56 -7.04 11.59 -6.22
CA GLN A 56 -6.35 12.69 -5.55
C GLN A 56 -6.54 12.64 -4.04
N THR A 57 -7.69 12.14 -3.59
CA THR A 57 -8.09 12.08 -2.19
C THR A 57 -8.28 10.64 -1.70
N GLY A 58 -8.23 10.44 -0.40
CA GLY A 58 -8.53 9.15 0.24
C GLY A 58 -9.95 8.65 -0.05
N LEU A 59 -10.93 9.56 -0.15
CA LEU A 59 -12.30 9.25 -0.56
C LEU A 59 -12.32 8.63 -1.95
N GLU A 60 -11.70 9.28 -2.94
CA GLU A 60 -11.67 8.80 -4.33
C GLU A 60 -11.02 7.42 -4.44
N VAL A 61 -9.88 7.23 -3.76
CA VAL A 61 -9.20 5.93 -3.75
C VAL A 61 -10.05 4.88 -3.04
N THR A 62 -10.55 5.17 -1.85
CA THR A 62 -11.30 4.20 -1.01
C THR A 62 -12.60 3.75 -1.68
N ALA A 63 -13.30 4.64 -2.38
CA ALA A 63 -14.54 4.34 -3.09
C ALA A 63 -14.40 3.14 -4.07
N VAL A 64 -13.24 2.97 -4.68
CA VAL A 64 -12.93 1.82 -5.55
C VAL A 64 -12.19 0.73 -4.78
N PHE A 65 -11.20 1.11 -3.97
CA PHE A 65 -10.29 0.17 -3.31
C PHE A 65 -11.02 -0.77 -2.35
N ALA A 66 -12.00 -0.28 -1.60
CA ALA A 66 -12.73 -1.06 -0.58
C ALA A 66 -13.56 -2.22 -1.14
N GLN A 67 -13.89 -2.19 -2.44
CA GLN A 67 -14.68 -3.23 -3.12
C GLN A 67 -13.88 -4.04 -4.15
N ALA A 68 -12.58 -3.79 -4.28
CA ALA A 68 -11.72 -4.44 -5.26
C ALA A 68 -10.76 -5.40 -4.56
N PRO A 69 -11.06 -6.72 -4.49
CA PRO A 69 -10.17 -7.72 -3.88
C PRO A 69 -8.73 -7.63 -4.40
N GLY A 70 -8.53 -7.51 -5.72
CA GLY A 70 -7.19 -7.37 -6.29
C GLY A 70 -6.43 -6.11 -5.86
N ALA A 71 -7.13 -5.03 -5.48
CA ALA A 71 -6.50 -3.85 -4.89
C ALA A 71 -6.18 -4.08 -3.41
N LEU A 72 -7.11 -4.67 -2.65
CA LEU A 72 -6.91 -5.07 -1.25
C LEU A 72 -5.75 -6.07 -1.08
N GLU A 73 -5.51 -6.93 -2.08
CA GLU A 73 -4.37 -7.84 -2.15
C GLU A 73 -3.01 -7.13 -2.31
N LEU A 74 -2.98 -5.81 -2.49
CA LEU A 74 -1.75 -5.02 -2.41
C LEU A 74 -1.38 -4.66 -0.97
N LEU A 75 -2.31 -4.73 -0.01
CA LEU A 75 -2.06 -4.36 1.38
C LEU A 75 -1.02 -5.30 2.03
N PRO A 76 -0.22 -4.80 2.99
CA PRO A 76 0.69 -5.63 3.78
C PRO A 76 0.04 -6.91 4.33
N THR A 77 0.73 -8.04 4.21
CA THR A 77 0.25 -9.32 4.75
C THR A 77 0.74 -9.53 6.19
N GLN A 78 0.32 -10.63 6.85
CA GLN A 78 0.87 -11.07 8.14
C GLN A 78 2.38 -11.35 8.12
N GLN A 79 2.98 -11.52 6.93
CA GLN A 79 4.43 -11.72 6.78
C GLN A 79 5.21 -10.40 6.70
N TYR A 80 4.51 -9.27 6.56
CA TYR A 80 5.13 -7.94 6.61
C TYR A 80 5.49 -7.56 8.06
N ASP A 81 6.41 -6.61 8.24
CA ASP A 81 6.78 -6.12 9.57
C ASP A 81 5.55 -5.63 10.34
N SER A 82 5.26 -6.17 11.51
CA SER A 82 4.03 -5.85 12.25
C SER A 82 3.94 -4.38 12.72
N SER A 83 5.01 -3.61 12.60
CA SER A 83 5.08 -2.19 12.97
C SER A 83 5.15 -1.28 11.73
N TRP A 84 4.66 -1.74 10.57
CA TRP A 84 4.63 -0.98 9.33
C TRP A 84 3.74 0.26 9.40
N LEU A 85 2.65 0.22 10.18
CA LEU A 85 1.83 1.38 10.50
C LEU A 85 2.26 1.92 11.87
N ARG A 86 2.56 3.22 11.94
CA ARG A 86 2.93 3.89 13.19
C ARG A 86 2.19 5.19 13.34
N VAL A 87 1.90 5.54 14.58
CA VAL A 87 1.43 6.88 14.96
C VAL A 87 2.39 7.41 16.01
N LYS A 88 2.96 8.59 15.77
CA LYS A 88 3.94 9.22 16.66
C LYS A 88 3.35 10.42 17.37
N ASP A 89 3.59 10.51 18.67
CA ASP A 89 3.23 11.68 19.48
C ASP A 89 4.14 12.89 19.17
N LEU A 90 3.91 14.00 19.89
CA LEU A 90 4.69 15.24 19.77
C LEU A 90 6.19 15.06 20.10
N ALA A 91 6.54 14.04 20.89
CA ALA A 91 7.92 13.73 21.28
C ALA A 91 8.56 12.65 20.37
N GLY A 92 7.81 12.11 19.41
CA GLY A 92 8.26 11.08 18.47
C GLY A 92 8.09 9.64 18.97
N ASN A 93 7.47 9.43 20.14
CA ASN A 93 7.18 8.10 20.67
C ASN A 93 6.06 7.43 19.88
N ASP A 94 6.20 6.13 19.63
CA ASP A 94 5.16 5.35 18.97
C ASP A 94 3.97 5.11 19.93
N LEU A 95 2.78 5.49 19.47
CA LEU A 95 1.50 5.35 20.18
C LEU A 95 0.72 4.11 19.75
N LEU A 96 0.97 3.62 18.53
CA LEU A 96 0.31 2.43 18.00
C LEU A 96 1.20 1.20 18.25
N PRO A 97 0.70 0.17 18.95
CA PRO A 97 1.45 -1.08 19.12
C PRO A 97 1.57 -1.84 17.80
N PRO A 98 2.51 -2.80 17.68
CA PRO A 98 2.57 -3.67 16.51
C PRO A 98 1.28 -4.49 16.32
N HIS A 99 0.88 -4.70 15.07
CA HIS A 99 -0.29 -5.49 14.68
C HIS A 99 0.14 -6.69 13.80
N PRO A 100 0.38 -7.86 14.40
CA PRO A 100 0.76 -9.06 13.65
C PRO A 100 -0.31 -9.54 12.67
N ASP A 101 -1.59 -9.33 12.99
CA ASP A 101 -2.71 -9.52 12.07
C ASP A 101 -3.24 -8.16 11.63
N PRO A 102 -2.83 -7.65 10.44
CA PRO A 102 -3.26 -6.35 9.98
C PRO A 102 -4.70 -6.34 9.47
N TYR A 103 -5.32 -7.49 9.19
CA TYR A 103 -6.69 -7.53 8.69
C TYR A 103 -7.67 -7.12 9.78
N ASP A 104 -7.58 -7.75 10.95
CA ASP A 104 -8.44 -7.42 12.08
C ASP A 104 -7.90 -6.21 12.86
N GLY A 105 -6.57 -6.07 12.91
CA GLY A 105 -5.90 -5.04 13.69
C GLY A 105 -5.80 -3.67 13.02
N ILE A 106 -5.97 -3.56 11.70
CA ILE A 106 -5.84 -2.31 10.95
C ILE A 106 -6.95 -2.15 9.88
N TYR A 107 -7.19 -3.16 9.04
CA TYR A 107 -8.03 -3.01 7.86
C TYR A 107 -9.53 -3.01 8.18
N ALA A 108 -9.96 -3.90 9.06
CA ALA A 108 -11.34 -4.02 9.53
C ALA A 108 -11.60 -3.24 10.84
N VAL A 109 -10.68 -2.36 11.25
CA VAL A 109 -10.90 -1.45 12.37
C VAL A 109 -11.85 -0.33 11.94
N ARG A 110 -13.04 -0.31 12.54
CA ARG A 110 -14.14 0.60 12.18
C ARG A 110 -14.15 1.91 12.97
N ASP A 111 -13.79 1.83 14.24
CA ASP A 111 -14.05 2.86 15.26
C ASP A 111 -12.81 3.66 15.65
N ARG A 112 -11.76 3.61 14.82
CA ARG A 112 -10.50 4.32 15.03
C ARG A 112 -10.09 5.05 13.76
N TRP A 113 -9.74 6.33 13.87
CA TRP A 113 -9.39 7.16 12.71
C TRP A 113 -8.24 6.61 11.87
N TRP A 114 -7.30 5.89 12.49
CA TRP A 114 -6.16 5.27 11.83
C TRP A 114 -6.50 3.92 11.16
N GLY A 115 -7.73 3.42 11.30
CA GLY A 115 -8.22 2.28 10.52
C GLY A 115 -8.17 2.57 9.01
N LEU A 116 -8.12 1.52 8.19
CA LEU A 116 -7.96 1.66 6.73
C LEU A 116 -9.10 2.47 6.09
N ILE A 117 -10.34 2.17 6.47
CA ILE A 117 -11.54 2.67 5.79
C ILE A 117 -12.31 3.59 6.73
N LYS A 118 -12.65 4.79 6.25
CA LYS A 118 -13.68 5.64 6.83
C LYS A 118 -15.02 5.25 6.22
N GLU A 119 -15.98 4.78 7.02
CA GLU A 119 -17.21 4.15 6.53
C GLU A 119 -18.05 5.07 5.63
N GLU A 120 -18.05 6.38 5.88
CA GLU A 120 -18.77 7.34 5.05
C GLU A 120 -18.27 7.36 3.60
N TRP A 121 -17.02 6.93 3.35
CA TRP A 121 -16.43 6.87 2.02
C TRP A 121 -16.87 5.64 1.21
N LEU A 122 -17.57 4.69 1.84
CA LEU A 122 -18.16 3.54 1.16
C LEU A 122 -19.45 3.89 0.38
N ALA A 123 -20.01 5.07 0.61
CA ALA A 123 -21.19 5.57 -0.09
C ALA A 123 -20.89 6.95 -0.74
N PRO A 124 -20.00 6.99 -1.76
CA PRO A 124 -19.65 8.23 -2.44
C PRO A 124 -20.85 8.82 -3.18
N GLU A 125 -20.90 10.15 -3.29
CA GLU A 125 -21.96 10.85 -4.02
C GLU A 125 -22.03 10.38 -5.49
N GLY A 126 -23.22 9.98 -5.93
CA GLY A 126 -23.45 9.47 -7.29
C GLY A 126 -22.95 8.04 -7.55
N GLY A 127 -22.37 7.37 -6.54
CA GLY A 127 -21.97 5.96 -6.61
C GLY A 127 -22.97 5.01 -5.93
N GLU A 128 -22.78 3.70 -6.15
CA GLU A 128 -23.49 2.66 -5.40
C GLU A 128 -22.88 2.53 -4.00
N ALA A 129 -23.72 2.56 -2.97
CA ALA A 129 -23.27 2.43 -1.59
C ALA A 129 -22.83 1.00 -1.28
N LEU A 130 -21.64 0.86 -0.71
CA LEU A 130 -21.13 -0.40 -0.17
C LEU A 130 -21.38 -0.45 1.35
N GLY A 131 -21.95 -1.55 1.84
CA GLY A 131 -22.10 -1.75 3.27
C GLY A 131 -20.75 -2.05 3.94
N TRP A 132 -20.58 -1.62 5.20
CA TRP A 132 -19.39 -1.97 5.98
C TRP A 132 -19.10 -3.47 6.03
N LYS A 133 -20.17 -4.28 6.16
CA LYS A 133 -20.04 -5.75 6.17
C LYS A 133 -19.48 -6.29 4.85
N ASP A 134 -19.84 -5.68 3.72
CA ASP A 134 -19.35 -6.08 2.40
C ASP A 134 -17.87 -5.72 2.24
N ALA A 135 -17.46 -4.51 2.69
CA ALA A 135 -16.05 -4.12 2.72
C ALA A 135 -15.20 -5.08 3.56
N VAL A 136 -15.68 -5.47 4.75
CA VAL A 136 -15.01 -6.47 5.60
C VAL A 136 -14.95 -7.84 4.92
N GLN A 137 -16.00 -8.23 4.18
CA GLN A 137 -15.98 -9.48 3.42
C GLN A 137 -14.90 -9.46 2.32
N TYR A 138 -14.70 -8.34 1.63
CA TYR A 138 -13.63 -8.20 0.64
C TYR A 138 -12.23 -8.22 1.29
N ILE A 139 -12.07 -7.59 2.45
CA ILE A 139 -10.82 -7.70 3.26
C ILE A 139 -10.55 -9.17 3.63
N SER A 140 -11.59 -9.92 4.05
CA SER A 140 -11.46 -11.35 4.35
C SER A 140 -11.05 -12.16 3.13
N ARG A 141 -11.58 -11.86 1.94
CA ARG A 141 -11.17 -12.54 0.70
C ARG A 141 -9.70 -12.29 0.37
N ALA A 142 -9.21 -11.06 0.56
CA ALA A 142 -7.79 -10.74 0.40
C ALA A 142 -6.92 -11.49 1.44
N LYS A 143 -7.38 -11.63 2.69
CA LYS A 143 -6.74 -12.46 3.72
C LYS A 143 -6.63 -13.92 3.29
N ASP A 144 -7.73 -14.51 2.85
CA ASP A 144 -7.76 -15.91 2.40
C ASP A 144 -6.84 -16.13 1.21
N PHE A 145 -6.82 -15.19 0.25
CA PHE A 145 -5.90 -15.23 -0.89
C PHE A 145 -4.44 -15.18 -0.42
N HIS A 146 -4.07 -14.22 0.42
CA HIS A 146 -2.71 -14.09 0.95
C HIS A 146 -2.25 -15.35 1.69
N VAL A 147 -3.10 -15.91 2.56
CA VAL A 147 -2.83 -17.17 3.26
C VAL A 147 -2.66 -18.32 2.28
N SER A 148 -3.49 -18.38 1.24
CA SER A 148 -3.45 -19.46 0.25
C SER A 148 -2.13 -19.52 -0.52
N ILE A 149 -1.45 -18.39 -0.71
CA ILE A 149 -0.18 -18.28 -1.45
C ILE A 149 1.05 -18.04 -0.58
N ALA A 150 0.90 -17.83 0.73
CA ALA A 150 1.99 -17.53 1.66
C ALA A 150 3.12 -18.57 1.54
N ASP A 151 4.35 -18.10 1.32
CA ASP A 151 5.55 -18.92 1.09
C ASP A 151 5.49 -19.97 -0.03
N LYS A 152 4.44 -19.95 -0.86
CA LYS A 152 4.28 -20.87 -1.98
C LYS A 152 4.82 -20.25 -3.26
N TYR A 153 5.83 -20.90 -3.80
CA TYR A 153 6.48 -20.59 -5.07
C TYR A 153 6.64 -21.85 -5.91
N HIS A 154 6.54 -21.69 -7.22
CA HIS A 154 6.78 -22.76 -8.17
C HIS A 154 8.20 -23.33 -8.04
N ALA A 155 8.38 -24.64 -8.25
CA ALA A 155 9.64 -25.37 -8.10
C ALA A 155 10.85 -24.73 -8.82
N PHE A 156 10.57 -23.99 -9.89
CA PHE A 156 11.53 -23.22 -10.67
C PHE A 156 11.11 -21.76 -10.73
N THR A 157 11.33 -21.04 -9.64
CA THR A 157 11.07 -19.60 -9.57
C THR A 157 12.37 -18.80 -9.65
N TYR A 158 12.38 -17.82 -10.53
CA TYR A 158 13.39 -16.78 -10.63
C TYR A 158 12.71 -15.43 -10.44
N GLY A 159 13.47 -14.39 -10.12
CA GLY A 159 12.93 -13.05 -10.20
C GLY A 159 13.85 -11.96 -9.73
N PHE A 160 13.34 -10.75 -9.72
CA PHE A 160 14.09 -9.58 -9.30
C PHE A 160 13.19 -8.55 -8.62
N HIS A 161 13.82 -7.71 -7.80
CA HIS A 161 13.21 -6.55 -7.17
C HIS A 161 14.14 -5.35 -7.26
N ALA A 162 13.59 -4.15 -7.04
CA ALA A 162 14.39 -2.96 -6.84
C ALA A 162 14.89 -2.87 -5.39
N ALA A 163 16.18 -2.63 -5.25
CA ALA A 163 16.90 -2.37 -4.02
C ALA A 163 17.65 -1.03 -4.13
N ASP A 164 16.94 0.01 -4.57
CA ASP A 164 17.51 1.33 -4.83
C ASP A 164 17.06 2.36 -3.77
N PRO A 165 17.98 2.91 -2.95
CA PRO A 165 17.63 3.94 -1.97
C PRO A 165 17.25 5.29 -2.61
N LYS A 166 17.52 5.48 -3.91
CA LYS A 166 17.11 6.67 -4.68
C LYS A 166 15.65 6.57 -5.14
N GLN A 167 15.12 5.36 -5.30
CA GLN A 167 13.73 5.12 -5.65
C GLN A 167 12.92 5.00 -4.36
N LYS A 168 12.48 6.15 -3.86
CA LYS A 168 11.81 6.27 -2.57
C LYS A 168 10.49 5.51 -2.57
N SER A 169 10.30 4.64 -1.57
CA SER A 169 9.08 3.84 -1.38
C SER A 169 8.66 3.90 0.09
N PHE A 170 7.41 3.54 0.36
CA PHE A 170 6.88 3.47 1.73
C PHE A 170 7.24 2.11 2.34
N GLU A 171 8.26 2.09 3.19
CA GLU A 171 8.59 0.94 4.04
C GLU A 171 7.67 0.92 5.25
N HIS A 172 7.33 2.10 5.75
CA HIS A 172 6.32 2.30 6.79
C HIS A 172 5.34 3.41 6.36
N VAL A 173 4.17 3.43 6.99
CA VAL A 173 3.29 4.59 7.01
C VAL A 173 3.31 5.14 8.43
N ILE A 174 3.81 6.38 8.57
CA ILE A 174 3.98 7.03 9.87
C ILE A 174 3.11 8.26 9.91
N TRP A 175 2.09 8.24 10.76
CA TRP A 175 1.33 9.43 11.13
C TRP A 175 2.06 10.19 12.25
N GLN A 176 2.26 11.49 12.09
CA GLN A 176 2.87 12.34 13.10
C GLN A 176 1.82 13.30 13.64
N LEU A 177 1.60 13.28 14.95
CA LEU A 177 0.83 14.32 15.62
C LEU A 177 1.68 15.59 15.66
N LYS A 178 1.11 16.69 15.20
CA LYS A 178 1.65 18.04 15.40
C LYS A 178 0.63 18.88 16.13
N LYS A 179 1.10 19.81 16.96
CA LYS A 179 0.21 20.76 17.63
C LYS A 179 -0.40 21.68 16.58
N GLY A 180 -1.73 21.75 16.54
CA GLY A 180 -2.47 22.67 15.69
C GLY A 180 -2.61 24.06 16.30
N ILE A 181 -3.33 24.94 15.59
CA ILE A 181 -3.77 26.23 16.12
C ILE A 181 -4.95 25.96 17.06
N SER A 182 -4.77 26.15 18.36
CA SER A 182 -5.78 25.79 19.37
C SER A 182 -7.14 26.46 19.09
N PRO A 183 -8.26 25.72 19.19
CA PRO A 183 -9.60 26.30 19.09
C PRO A 183 -9.85 27.36 20.17
N GLU A 184 -10.68 28.36 19.86
CA GLU A 184 -11.04 29.39 20.84
C GLU A 184 -11.75 28.78 22.06
N GLY A 185 -11.34 29.17 23.26
CA GLY A 185 -11.90 28.65 24.52
C GLY A 185 -11.35 27.31 24.99
N GLU A 186 -10.48 26.65 24.20
CA GLU A 186 -9.89 25.35 24.54
C GLU A 186 -8.38 25.43 24.78
N ALA A 187 -8.00 25.72 26.03
CA ALA A 187 -6.59 25.92 26.39
C ALA A 187 -5.78 24.62 26.60
N GLN A 188 -6.45 23.50 26.88
CA GLN A 188 -5.78 22.23 27.19
C GLN A 188 -5.79 21.29 25.98
N LEU A 189 -4.61 20.76 25.63
CA LEU A 189 -4.50 19.72 24.61
C LEU A 189 -4.99 18.37 25.18
N PRO A 190 -5.80 17.61 24.43
CA PRO A 190 -6.11 16.22 24.76
C PRO A 190 -4.84 15.39 24.91
N ASN A 191 -4.88 14.32 25.71
CA ASN A 191 -3.74 13.41 25.77
C ASN A 191 -3.58 12.70 24.40
N PRO A 192 -2.36 12.60 23.83
CA PRO A 192 -2.14 11.86 22.59
C PRO A 192 -2.69 10.42 22.60
N SER A 193 -2.72 9.75 23.75
CA SER A 193 -3.35 8.42 23.87
C SER A 193 -4.87 8.45 23.67
N ASP A 194 -5.55 9.54 24.02
CA ASP A 194 -7.00 9.71 23.79
C ASP A 194 -7.27 9.89 22.29
N VAL A 195 -6.38 10.60 21.58
CA VAL A 195 -6.44 10.75 20.11
C VAL A 195 -6.37 9.39 19.40
N MET A 196 -5.75 8.38 20.01
CA MET A 196 -5.73 7.03 19.43
C MET A 196 -7.09 6.32 19.53
N GLN A 197 -8.01 6.78 20.38
CA GLN A 197 -9.29 6.13 20.65
C GLN A 197 -10.47 6.79 19.91
N ILE A 198 -10.27 7.93 19.26
CA ILE A 198 -11.35 8.66 18.59
C ILE A 198 -11.76 7.98 17.27
N SER A 199 -13.05 8.07 16.95
CA SER A 199 -13.59 7.52 15.72
C SER A 199 -13.25 8.42 14.50
N PRO A 200 -13.29 7.87 13.27
CA PRO A 200 -13.09 8.66 12.05
C PRO A 200 -14.05 9.87 11.90
N GLN A 201 -15.24 9.81 12.51
CA GLN A 201 -16.24 10.87 12.45
C GLN A 201 -15.89 12.07 13.35
N GLN A 202 -15.05 11.85 14.37
CA GLN A 202 -14.57 12.89 15.28
C GLN A 202 -13.31 13.58 14.76
N VAL A 203 -12.75 13.11 13.65
CA VAL A 203 -11.61 13.73 12.96
C VAL A 203 -12.11 14.38 11.68
N ARG A 204 -11.67 15.60 11.41
CA ARG A 204 -11.93 16.30 10.16
C ARG A 204 -11.02 15.70 9.08
N MET A 205 -11.49 14.59 8.51
CA MET A 205 -10.84 13.79 7.48
C MET A 205 -11.52 14.01 6.15
N ASP A 206 -10.89 14.80 5.27
CA ASP A 206 -11.31 15.06 3.90
C ASP A 206 -10.58 14.16 2.87
N GLY A 207 -9.76 13.23 3.37
CA GLY A 207 -8.93 12.38 2.52
C GLY A 207 -7.72 13.11 1.96
N THR A 208 -7.26 14.18 2.60
CA THR A 208 -6.00 14.84 2.28
C THR A 208 -5.05 14.86 3.50
N ASN A 209 -3.88 15.45 3.33
CA ASN A 209 -2.83 15.49 4.34
C ASN A 209 -2.43 16.96 4.60
N PRO A 210 -2.53 17.48 5.82
CA PRO A 210 -2.89 16.77 7.06
C PRO A 210 -4.42 16.62 7.29
N GLU A 211 -4.78 15.75 8.23
CA GLU A 211 -6.13 15.67 8.82
C GLU A 211 -6.16 16.36 10.20
N TYR A 212 -7.33 16.76 10.70
CA TYR A 212 -7.43 17.61 11.90
C TYR A 212 -8.28 16.99 13.02
N VAL A 213 -7.76 17.03 14.25
CA VAL A 213 -8.47 16.60 15.47
C VAL A 213 -9.07 17.82 16.17
N GLY A 214 -10.40 17.89 16.19
CA GLY A 214 -11.15 19.03 16.72
C GLY A 214 -11.02 20.31 15.88
N GLY A 215 -11.43 21.42 16.49
CA GLY A 215 -11.47 22.73 15.86
C GLY A 215 -12.33 22.79 14.59
N GLU A 216 -12.10 23.83 13.79
CA GLU A 216 -12.91 24.14 12.61
C GLU A 216 -12.10 24.86 11.53
N ASN A 217 -12.68 24.99 10.35
CA ASN A 217 -12.14 25.86 9.31
C ASN A 217 -12.67 27.28 9.55
N VAL A 218 -11.77 28.19 9.91
CA VAL A 218 -12.10 29.59 10.22
C VAL A 218 -11.92 30.43 8.96
N VAL A 219 -12.97 31.15 8.57
CA VAL A 219 -12.94 32.15 7.50
C VAL A 219 -13.19 33.52 8.11
N GLN A 220 -12.18 34.38 8.11
CA GLN A 220 -12.25 35.70 8.73
C GLN A 220 -11.91 36.81 7.74
N VAL A 221 -12.70 37.88 7.76
CA VAL A 221 -12.39 39.11 7.03
C VAL A 221 -11.53 40.00 7.92
N VAL A 222 -10.25 40.14 7.59
CA VAL A 222 -9.31 41.04 8.25
C VAL A 222 -9.29 42.37 7.52
N ARG A 223 -9.54 43.46 8.23
CA ARG A 223 -9.46 44.82 7.67
C ARG A 223 -8.09 45.41 7.97
N SER A 224 -7.37 45.80 6.93
CA SER A 224 -6.07 46.49 7.01
C SER A 224 -6.16 47.86 6.34
N GLY A 225 -5.12 48.68 6.49
CA GLY A 225 -4.97 49.96 5.79
C GLY A 225 -4.96 49.84 4.26
N MET A 226 -4.75 48.62 3.73
CA MET A 226 -4.84 48.31 2.28
C MET A 226 -6.23 47.77 1.84
N GLY A 227 -7.22 47.74 2.74
CA GLY A 227 -8.57 47.23 2.47
C GLY A 227 -8.89 45.90 3.19
N PRO A 228 -10.11 45.35 2.99
CA PRO A 228 -10.49 44.06 3.54
C PRO A 228 -9.78 42.92 2.81
N SER A 229 -9.32 41.91 3.55
CA SER A 229 -8.75 40.66 3.05
C SER A 229 -9.41 39.48 3.73
N VAL A 230 -9.66 38.39 2.99
CA VAL A 230 -10.18 37.15 3.57
C VAL A 230 -9.00 36.27 3.95
N VAL A 231 -8.95 35.82 5.20
CA VAL A 231 -7.99 34.85 5.70
C VAL A 231 -8.74 33.58 6.05
N GLN A 232 -8.24 32.45 5.58
CA GLN A 232 -8.78 31.12 5.88
C GLN A 232 -7.68 30.26 6.51
N TYR A 233 -7.97 29.64 7.64
CA TYR A 233 -7.05 28.74 8.34
C TYR A 233 -7.83 27.70 9.15
N ASP A 234 -7.19 26.60 9.49
CA ASP A 234 -7.77 25.55 10.30
C ASP A 234 -7.31 25.65 11.75
N THR A 235 -8.25 25.63 12.68
CA THR A 235 -7.99 25.40 14.11
C THR A 235 -8.07 23.91 14.41
N SER A 236 -7.24 23.42 15.33
CA SER A 236 -7.24 22.02 15.78
C SER A 236 -6.40 21.87 17.05
N HIS A 237 -6.67 20.82 17.82
CA HIS A 237 -5.73 20.42 18.88
C HIS A 237 -4.50 19.76 18.26
N TYR A 238 -4.73 18.85 17.33
CA TYR A 238 -3.71 18.12 16.61
C TYR A 238 -3.97 18.12 15.11
N GLU A 239 -2.89 18.29 14.36
CA GLU A 239 -2.82 17.93 12.95
C GLU A 239 -2.20 16.53 12.85
N LEU A 240 -2.79 15.66 12.05
CA LEU A 240 -2.33 14.31 11.78
C LEU A 240 -1.65 14.32 10.41
N HIS A 241 -0.32 14.20 10.40
CA HIS A 241 0.48 14.27 9.19
C HIS A 241 0.91 12.86 8.75
N ALA A 242 0.42 12.38 7.62
CA ALA A 242 0.93 11.16 7.00
C ALA A 242 2.31 11.46 6.37
N SER A 243 3.35 10.84 6.90
CA SER A 243 4.73 11.01 6.42
C SER A 243 4.86 10.58 4.95
N ARG A 244 5.91 11.06 4.29
CA ARG A 244 6.32 10.62 2.95
C ARG A 244 7.17 9.35 3.02
N GLN A 245 7.63 8.90 1.86
CA GLN A 245 8.46 7.72 1.69
C GLN A 245 9.70 7.74 2.61
N ASP A 246 9.95 6.63 3.29
CA ASP A 246 11.00 6.46 4.29
C ASP A 246 12.01 5.36 3.94
N GLY A 247 11.71 4.55 2.91
CA GLY A 247 12.55 3.46 2.44
C GLY A 247 12.99 3.57 0.98
N GLY A 248 13.81 2.62 0.55
CA GLY A 248 14.08 2.38 -0.87
C GLY A 248 13.09 1.38 -1.48
N GLY A 249 13.18 1.17 -2.79
CA GLY A 249 12.31 0.24 -3.51
C GLY A 249 12.24 0.62 -4.99
N ASP A 250 11.04 0.65 -5.54
CA ASP A 250 10.76 1.05 -6.93
C ASP A 250 9.73 2.19 -7.06
N GLY A 251 9.41 2.89 -5.96
CA GLY A 251 8.36 3.92 -5.92
C GLY A 251 6.98 3.39 -5.53
N THR A 252 6.77 2.06 -5.56
CA THR A 252 5.53 1.42 -5.09
C THR A 252 5.81 0.31 -4.10
N VAL A 253 6.71 -0.61 -4.46
CA VAL A 253 7.07 -1.79 -3.67
C VAL A 253 8.35 -1.48 -2.88
N PRO A 254 8.29 -1.48 -1.54
CA PRO A 254 9.47 -1.30 -0.71
C PRO A 254 10.42 -2.52 -0.81
N VAL A 255 11.70 -2.31 -0.48
CA VAL A 255 12.72 -3.37 -0.56
C VAL A 255 12.32 -4.59 0.26
N SER A 256 11.75 -4.43 1.46
CA SER A 256 11.32 -5.58 2.28
C SER A 256 10.33 -6.49 1.58
N SER A 257 9.34 -5.93 0.89
CA SER A 257 8.36 -6.73 0.15
C SER A 257 8.97 -7.35 -1.09
N GLY A 258 9.72 -6.57 -1.86
CA GLY A 258 10.37 -7.04 -3.08
C GLY A 258 11.41 -8.14 -2.82
N ARG A 259 12.11 -8.09 -1.69
CA ARG A 259 13.15 -9.07 -1.33
C ARG A 259 12.61 -10.32 -0.65
N ALA A 260 11.38 -10.31 -0.12
CA ALA A 260 10.84 -11.42 0.67
C ALA A 260 10.98 -12.80 -0.01
N PRO A 261 10.78 -12.94 -1.35
CA PRO A 261 10.96 -14.23 -2.02
C PRO A 261 12.39 -14.78 -2.00
N ALA A 262 13.42 -13.95 -1.77
CA ALA A 262 14.82 -14.34 -1.96
C ALA A 262 15.29 -15.52 -1.09
N THR A 263 14.59 -15.81 0.00
CA THR A 263 14.90 -16.91 0.93
C THR A 263 13.85 -18.02 0.94
N ALA A 264 12.79 -17.89 0.14
CA ALA A 264 11.71 -18.86 0.11
C ALA A 264 12.16 -20.16 -0.57
N ALA A 265 11.53 -21.27 -0.16
CA ALA A 265 11.71 -22.55 -0.84
C ALA A 265 11.36 -22.41 -2.33
N ASN A 266 12.02 -23.21 -3.17
CA ASN A 266 11.84 -23.25 -4.63
C ASN A 266 12.27 -22.00 -5.43
N VAL A 267 12.64 -20.90 -4.77
CA VAL A 267 13.25 -19.75 -5.44
C VAL A 267 14.71 -20.08 -5.76
N ARG A 268 15.00 -20.23 -7.05
CA ARG A 268 16.32 -20.63 -7.57
C ARG A 268 17.31 -19.48 -7.58
N GLN A 269 16.84 -18.28 -7.91
CA GLN A 269 17.64 -17.07 -7.88
C GLN A 269 16.76 -15.84 -7.79
N TRP A 270 17.15 -14.89 -6.94
CA TRP A 270 16.46 -13.61 -6.79
C TRP A 270 17.45 -12.46 -6.87
N PHE A 271 17.26 -11.55 -7.83
CA PHE A 271 18.19 -10.46 -8.08
C PHE A 271 17.73 -9.17 -7.39
N ALA A 272 18.67 -8.48 -6.74
CA ALA A 272 18.49 -7.13 -6.23
C ALA A 272 19.04 -6.15 -7.27
N LEU A 273 18.18 -5.37 -7.92
CA LEU A 273 18.55 -4.45 -8.98
C LEU A 273 18.32 -2.99 -8.57
N LYS A 274 18.81 -2.04 -9.36
CA LYS A 274 18.70 -0.59 -9.10
C LYS A 274 18.37 0.18 -10.37
N GLY A 275 17.95 1.44 -10.22
CA GLY A 275 17.85 2.38 -11.34
C GLY A 275 16.55 2.31 -12.13
N PHE A 276 15.44 1.88 -11.55
CA PHE A 276 14.13 1.92 -12.21
C PHE A 276 12.99 2.12 -11.21
N ALA A 277 11.92 2.75 -11.69
CA ALA A 277 10.63 2.81 -11.00
C ALA A 277 9.78 1.57 -11.33
N HIS A 278 8.68 1.38 -10.60
CA HIS A 278 7.82 0.19 -10.67
C HIS A 278 7.23 -0.05 -12.06
N GLU A 279 6.53 0.95 -12.63
CA GLU A 279 5.90 0.86 -13.95
C GLU A 279 6.91 0.55 -15.08
N PRO A 280 8.03 1.29 -15.20
CA PRO A 280 8.98 1.06 -16.28
C PRO A 280 10.01 -0.03 -15.96
N ALA A 281 9.81 -0.88 -14.93
CA ALA A 281 10.83 -1.83 -14.49
C ALA A 281 11.36 -2.72 -15.62
N TYR A 282 10.49 -3.22 -16.51
CA TYR A 282 10.90 -4.04 -17.67
C TYR A 282 11.51 -3.25 -18.84
N LYS A 283 11.54 -1.90 -18.79
CA LYS A 283 12.31 -1.06 -19.73
C LYS A 283 13.77 -0.92 -19.31
N ASN A 284 14.14 -1.35 -18.10
CA ASN A 284 15.51 -1.33 -17.62
C ASN A 284 16.32 -2.50 -18.22
N GLU A 285 17.50 -2.21 -18.77
CA GLU A 285 18.35 -3.21 -19.42
C GLU A 285 18.75 -4.36 -18.50
N MET A 286 19.10 -4.07 -17.24
CA MET A 286 19.46 -5.12 -16.28
C MET A 286 18.27 -6.00 -15.93
N ALA A 287 17.07 -5.43 -15.80
CA ALA A 287 15.84 -6.21 -15.60
C ALA A 287 15.56 -7.14 -16.79
N GLN A 288 15.80 -6.66 -18.03
CA GLN A 288 15.70 -7.48 -19.24
C GLN A 288 16.75 -8.59 -19.26
N PHE A 289 18.01 -8.29 -18.92
CA PHE A 289 19.08 -9.29 -18.86
C PHE A 289 18.80 -10.40 -17.84
N VAL A 290 18.37 -10.07 -16.62
CA VAL A 290 18.04 -11.11 -15.63
C VAL A 290 16.80 -11.91 -16.02
N THR A 291 15.85 -11.28 -16.72
CA THR A 291 14.67 -11.97 -17.25
C THR A 291 15.07 -12.97 -18.31
N LEU A 292 15.88 -12.56 -19.29
CA LEU A 292 16.40 -13.44 -20.33
C LEU A 292 17.27 -14.56 -19.76
N TYR A 293 18.18 -14.24 -18.82
CA TYR A 293 18.96 -15.22 -18.08
C TYR A 293 18.07 -16.29 -17.45
N SER A 294 17.01 -15.87 -16.77
CA SER A 294 16.07 -16.76 -16.08
C SER A 294 15.31 -17.64 -17.07
N ILE A 295 14.84 -17.07 -18.19
CA ILE A 295 14.18 -17.83 -19.27
C ILE A 295 15.12 -18.90 -19.82
N VAL A 296 16.38 -18.56 -20.12
CA VAL A 296 17.37 -19.53 -20.62
C VAL A 296 17.58 -20.68 -19.62
N LYS A 297 17.67 -20.38 -18.31
CA LYS A 297 17.78 -21.40 -17.27
C LYS A 297 16.56 -22.32 -17.21
N LEU A 298 15.35 -21.76 -17.36
CA LEU A 298 14.11 -22.53 -17.37
C LEU A 298 14.00 -23.41 -18.62
N THR A 299 14.31 -22.87 -19.81
CA THR A 299 14.27 -23.63 -21.06
C THR A 299 15.26 -24.81 -21.04
N ALA A 300 16.43 -24.64 -20.41
CA ALA A 300 17.38 -25.74 -20.25
C ALA A 300 16.87 -26.90 -19.36
N GLN A 301 15.81 -26.67 -18.57
CA GLN A 301 15.17 -27.67 -17.72
C GLN A 301 13.84 -28.18 -18.31
N ALA A 302 13.37 -27.59 -19.41
CA ALA A 302 12.12 -27.98 -20.04
C ALA A 302 12.22 -29.41 -20.57
N ARG A 303 11.23 -30.24 -20.25
CA ARG A 303 11.13 -31.59 -20.81
C ARG A 303 10.68 -31.48 -22.26
N THR A 304 11.24 -32.34 -23.12
CA THR A 304 10.73 -32.52 -24.48
C THR A 304 9.26 -32.93 -24.41
N PRO A 305 8.34 -32.28 -25.14
CA PRO A 305 6.95 -32.71 -25.19
C PRO A 305 6.84 -34.19 -25.60
N PRO A 306 5.97 -34.99 -24.96
CA PRO A 306 5.70 -36.33 -25.44
C PRO A 306 5.03 -36.27 -26.82
N GLY A 307 5.69 -36.83 -27.83
CA GLY A 307 5.24 -36.88 -29.22
C GLY A 307 6.42 -36.88 -30.20
N ASN A 308 6.26 -37.52 -31.36
CA ASN A 308 7.24 -37.45 -32.44
C ASN A 308 7.28 -36.01 -32.98
N LEU A 309 8.17 -35.19 -32.43
CA LEU A 309 8.48 -33.88 -32.99
C LEU A 309 9.09 -34.09 -34.37
N ILE A 310 8.27 -33.92 -35.40
CA ILE A 310 8.73 -33.76 -36.78
C ILE A 310 9.28 -32.35 -36.86
N TRP A 311 10.59 -32.22 -36.64
CA TRP A 311 11.30 -31.01 -37.00
C TRP A 311 11.22 -30.84 -38.53
N PRO A 312 10.94 -29.64 -39.06
CA PRO A 312 11.03 -29.43 -40.49
C PRO A 312 12.47 -29.78 -40.94
N PRO A 313 12.65 -30.53 -42.03
CA PRO A 313 13.98 -30.80 -42.56
C PRO A 313 14.70 -29.47 -42.84
N ASN A 314 15.98 -29.42 -42.44
CA ASN A 314 16.89 -28.28 -42.59
C ASN A 314 16.91 -27.70 -44.01
#